data_AF-A0A7C4UXQ9-F1
#
_entry.id   AF-A0A7C4UXQ9-F1
#
_cell.length_a   1.000
_cell.length_b   1.000
_cell.length_c   1.000
_cell.angle_alpha   90.00
_cell.angle_beta   90.00
_cell.angle_gamma   90.00
#
_symmetry.space_group_name_H-M   'P 1'
#
loop_
_entity.id
_entity.type
_entity.pdbx_description
1 polymer ?
#
loop_
_entity_poly.entity_id
_entity_poly.type
_entity_poly.pdbx_seq_one_letter_code
_entity_poly.pdbx_strand_id
1 'polypeptide(L)'
;MNTNEIRQKFLEYFKSQGHEAMSSSPLIPGDPSVLLTTAGMQQFKNWFSGVEKAKFPRVATVRKCVRTNDIEEVGDATHLTFFEMLGNFSFGNYFKEEAIKWGLEFIEKELGVNRSRIWVSIFEGDDEVPRDDESEAIWKSLGVTDIREFGREDNFWGPTGTEGPCGPTTEIYVDDVEVWNLVFNEFYMQPDGVLLPLAQRGVDTGAGLERLSATINKLPSVFETDEMAQIVAFAKENVAGVSEKSERIISDHIRTATFLLADGVRPSNLDRGYILRRLIRRAVRYAKLSGSEEQNLCSKIAEKIIGIYGEHYPSLISEKTKIISELDIEEQKFSKVIENGLKKLEQLFERGETISGSEAFELFATYGFPFELTQELAQEKNIKVDQAGFETEFEKHQAVSRAGMDKKFASGLENKEDPKIVQYHTAAHLMLAALREVLGEHVHQKGSNITAERIRFDFSHDEKMTDEQKAAVESWVNDKINQKLTVFVTETNPKEAKEKGAEGEFLERYGDKVTVYTIGGELGSGQEISSEICTGPHVSNTSELGHFKIQKEESSSSGVRRIKAVIE
;
A
#
# COMPACT_ATOMS: atom_id res chain seq x y z
N MET A 1 -17.25 -16.82 -23.72
CA MET A 1 -17.59 -16.90 -22.29
C MET A 1 -17.16 -15.61 -21.63
N ASN A 2 -18.04 -14.93 -20.90
CA ASN A 2 -17.67 -13.70 -20.20
C ASN A 2 -16.99 -14.00 -18.85
N THR A 3 -16.25 -13.04 -18.29
CA THR A 3 -15.49 -13.23 -17.04
C THR A 3 -16.37 -13.67 -15.86
N ASN A 4 -17.58 -13.11 -15.72
CA ASN A 4 -18.51 -13.51 -14.67
C ASN A 4 -18.93 -15.00 -14.77
N GLU A 5 -19.20 -15.49 -15.98
CA GLU A 5 -19.52 -16.89 -16.23
C GLU A 5 -18.34 -17.80 -15.85
N ILE A 6 -17.09 -17.40 -16.16
CA ILE A 6 -15.89 -18.15 -15.77
C ILE A 6 -15.77 -18.23 -14.24
N ARG A 7 -15.94 -17.10 -13.52
CA ARG A 7 -15.92 -17.06 -12.05
C ARG A 7 -16.93 -18.04 -11.45
N GLN A 8 -18.17 -18.00 -11.95
CA GLN A 8 -19.26 -18.86 -11.47
C GLN A 8 -18.98 -20.33 -11.74
N LYS A 9 -18.63 -20.68 -12.99
CA LYS A 9 -18.28 -22.06 -13.36
C LYS A 9 -17.15 -22.61 -12.51
N PHE A 10 -16.10 -21.82 -12.27
CA PHE A 10 -14.97 -22.25 -11.44
C PHE A 10 -15.42 -22.60 -10.02
N LEU A 11 -16.13 -21.69 -9.35
CA LEU A 11 -16.57 -21.89 -7.98
C LEU A 11 -17.57 -23.04 -7.88
N GLU A 12 -18.49 -23.18 -8.83
CA GLU A 12 -19.46 -24.28 -8.88
C GLU A 12 -18.80 -25.64 -9.14
N TYR A 13 -17.85 -25.69 -10.09
CA TYR A 13 -17.09 -26.88 -10.41
C TYR A 13 -16.31 -27.37 -9.19
N PHE A 14 -15.51 -26.52 -8.53
CA PHE A 14 -14.75 -26.94 -7.35
C PHE A 14 -15.63 -27.20 -6.13
N LYS A 15 -16.76 -26.51 -5.99
CA LYS A 15 -17.76 -26.89 -4.98
C LYS A 15 -18.30 -28.30 -5.21
N SER A 16 -18.49 -28.72 -6.47
CA SER A 16 -18.85 -30.10 -6.80
C SER A 16 -17.75 -31.12 -6.50
N GLN A 17 -16.48 -30.68 -6.45
CA GLN A 17 -15.33 -31.47 -5.98
C GLN A 17 -15.12 -31.42 -4.46
N GLY A 18 -16.05 -30.80 -3.72
CA GLY A 18 -16.03 -30.74 -2.25
C GLY A 18 -15.19 -29.60 -1.66
N HIS A 19 -14.84 -28.58 -2.45
CA HIS A 19 -14.19 -27.36 -1.95
C HIS A 19 -15.21 -26.40 -1.34
N GLU A 20 -14.81 -25.74 -0.26
CA GLU A 20 -15.56 -24.59 0.26
C GLU A 20 -15.27 -23.35 -0.60
N ALA A 21 -16.29 -22.76 -1.19
CA ALA A 21 -16.14 -21.52 -1.96
C ALA A 21 -16.07 -20.32 -1.00
N MET A 22 -14.92 -19.66 -0.93
CA MET A 22 -14.69 -18.51 -0.04
C MET A 22 -14.63 -17.20 -0.82
N SER A 23 -15.08 -16.12 -0.17
CA SER A 23 -15.00 -14.76 -0.70
C SER A 23 -13.56 -14.25 -0.76
N SER A 24 -13.27 -13.42 -1.74
CA SER A 24 -12.02 -12.67 -1.86
C SER A 24 -11.77 -11.80 -0.61
N SER A 25 -10.64 -11.96 0.08
CA SER A 25 -10.25 -11.04 1.16
C SER A 25 -9.59 -9.76 0.62
N PRO A 26 -9.34 -8.74 1.48
CA PRO A 26 -8.74 -7.47 1.07
C PRO A 26 -7.38 -7.63 0.38
N LEU A 27 -7.03 -6.68 -0.49
CA LEU A 27 -5.70 -6.55 -1.09
C LEU A 27 -4.60 -6.27 -0.07
N ILE A 28 -4.97 -5.81 1.13
CA ILE A 28 -4.09 -5.66 2.28
C ILE A 28 -3.99 -7.02 3.00
N PRO A 29 -2.85 -7.73 2.90
CA PRO A 29 -2.65 -8.98 3.61
C PRO A 29 -2.44 -8.74 5.11
N GLY A 30 -2.77 -9.74 5.92
CA GLY A 30 -2.42 -9.76 7.35
C GLY A 30 -0.96 -10.12 7.62
N ASP A 31 -0.23 -10.62 6.60
CA ASP A 31 1.20 -10.92 6.66
C ASP A 31 2.01 -9.61 6.53
N PRO A 32 2.82 -9.23 7.55
CA PRO A 32 3.59 -7.98 7.52
C PRO A 32 4.82 -8.04 6.59
N SER A 33 5.23 -9.23 6.11
CA SER A 33 6.35 -9.40 5.18
C SER A 33 6.03 -8.99 3.75
N VAL A 34 4.75 -8.74 3.44
CA VAL A 34 4.29 -8.36 2.10
C VAL A 34 3.39 -7.13 2.15
N LEU A 35 3.58 -6.23 1.17
CA LEU A 35 2.78 -5.00 1.10
C LEU A 35 1.39 -5.27 0.54
N LEU A 36 1.25 -6.08 -0.51
CA LEU A 36 -0.01 -6.30 -1.21
C LEU A 36 -0.23 -7.80 -1.41
N THR A 37 -1.51 -8.18 -1.59
CA THR A 37 -1.83 -9.55 -1.95
C THR A 37 -1.41 -9.82 -3.39
N THR A 38 -0.38 -10.63 -3.60
CA THR A 38 0.19 -10.96 -4.93
C THR A 38 -0.23 -12.34 -5.44
N ALA A 39 -0.80 -13.18 -4.58
CA ALA A 39 -1.24 -14.54 -4.90
C ALA A 39 -2.43 -14.99 -4.05
N GLY A 40 -3.22 -15.92 -4.60
CA GLY A 40 -4.41 -16.50 -3.95
C GLY A 40 -4.11 -17.20 -2.62
N MET A 41 -2.95 -17.88 -2.55
CA MET A 41 -2.55 -18.68 -1.39
C MET A 41 -2.21 -17.87 -0.13
N GLN A 42 -1.87 -16.58 -0.25
CA GLN A 42 -1.29 -15.82 0.87
C GLN A 42 -2.21 -15.77 2.08
N GLN A 43 -3.53 -15.74 1.87
CA GLN A 43 -4.53 -15.80 2.94
C GLN A 43 -4.56 -17.13 3.70
N PHE A 44 -3.91 -18.17 3.17
CA PHE A 44 -3.85 -19.53 3.72
C PHE A 44 -2.43 -19.95 4.12
N LYS A 45 -1.46 -19.04 4.15
CA LYS A 45 -0.06 -19.34 4.50
C LYS A 45 0.07 -20.12 5.81
N ASN A 46 -0.68 -19.72 6.85
CA ASN A 46 -0.69 -20.40 8.15
C ASN A 46 -1.31 -21.80 8.12
N TRP A 47 -2.21 -22.07 7.17
CA TRP A 47 -2.84 -23.37 7.01
C TRP A 47 -1.91 -24.36 6.29
N PHE A 48 -1.16 -23.87 5.30
CA PHE A 48 -0.13 -24.67 4.63
C PHE A 48 1.03 -25.00 5.57
N SER A 49 1.50 -24.02 6.37
CA SER A 49 2.61 -24.24 7.31
C SER A 49 2.22 -25.05 8.55
N GLY A 50 0.92 -25.25 8.81
CA GLY A 50 0.42 -25.95 9.98
C GLY A 50 0.46 -25.13 11.28
N VAL A 51 0.82 -23.84 11.20
CA VAL A 51 0.74 -22.89 12.33
C VAL A 51 -0.71 -22.77 12.81
N GLU A 52 -1.65 -22.77 11.88
CA GLU A 52 -3.08 -22.80 12.15
C GLU A 52 -3.71 -24.06 11.56
N LYS A 53 -4.65 -24.65 12.29
CA LYS A 53 -5.46 -25.75 11.75
C LYS A 53 -6.40 -25.20 10.68
N ALA A 54 -6.30 -25.72 9.46
CA ALA A 54 -7.21 -25.38 8.37
C ALA A 54 -8.67 -25.62 8.78
N LYS A 55 -9.51 -24.60 8.59
CA LYS A 55 -10.95 -24.69 8.88
C LYS A 55 -11.67 -25.64 7.92
N PHE A 56 -11.22 -25.67 6.68
CA PHE A 56 -11.71 -26.53 5.62
C PHE A 56 -10.53 -27.25 4.98
N PRO A 57 -10.65 -28.55 4.65
CA PRO A 57 -9.56 -29.31 4.02
C PRO A 57 -9.33 -28.93 2.55
N ARG A 58 -10.33 -28.31 1.91
CA ARG A 58 -10.35 -27.89 0.51
C ARG A 58 -11.05 -26.53 0.40
N VAL A 59 -10.48 -25.59 -0.35
CA VAL A 59 -11.04 -24.25 -0.54
C VAL A 59 -10.92 -23.82 -2.00
N ALA A 60 -11.90 -23.11 -2.54
CA ALA A 60 -11.80 -22.43 -3.82
C ALA A 60 -12.11 -20.94 -3.68
N THR A 61 -11.35 -20.08 -4.35
CA THR A 61 -11.56 -18.62 -4.33
C THR A 61 -11.34 -18.00 -5.70
N VAL A 62 -12.00 -16.86 -5.93
CA VAL A 62 -11.60 -15.87 -6.94
C VAL A 62 -11.00 -14.69 -6.19
N ARG A 63 -9.67 -14.55 -6.20
CA ARG A 63 -8.94 -13.62 -5.35
C ARG A 63 -8.44 -12.40 -6.12
N LYS A 64 -8.75 -11.20 -5.61
CA LYS A 64 -8.11 -9.95 -6.05
C LYS A 64 -6.61 -10.02 -5.75
N CYS A 65 -5.78 -9.78 -6.76
CA CYS A 65 -4.33 -9.72 -6.64
C CYS A 65 -3.79 -8.44 -7.25
N VAL A 66 -2.71 -7.91 -6.68
CA VAL A 66 -1.94 -6.80 -7.26
C VAL A 66 -0.48 -7.19 -7.35
N ARG A 67 0.12 -7.00 -8.53
CA ARG A 67 1.55 -7.16 -8.80
C ARG A 67 2.07 -5.92 -9.52
N THR A 68 3.23 -5.42 -9.10
CA THR A 68 3.85 -4.23 -9.72
C THR A 68 5.31 -4.46 -10.07
N ASN A 69 5.76 -5.72 -10.05
CA ASN A 69 7.11 -6.10 -10.43
C ASN A 69 7.30 -5.86 -11.94
N ASP A 70 6.31 -6.28 -12.72
CA ASP A 70 6.28 -6.18 -14.19
C ASP A 70 5.46 -4.97 -14.65
N ILE A 71 5.61 -3.83 -13.96
CA ILE A 71 4.82 -2.62 -14.24
C ILE A 71 5.15 -1.98 -15.60
N GLU A 72 6.33 -2.24 -16.16
CA GLU A 72 6.79 -1.66 -17.44
C GLU A 72 6.26 -2.44 -18.66
N GLU A 73 5.90 -3.69 -18.44
CA GLU A 73 5.33 -4.66 -19.36
C GLU A 73 3.83 -4.40 -19.57
N VAL A 74 3.18 -3.77 -18.58
CA VAL A 74 1.76 -3.41 -18.64
C VAL A 74 1.44 -2.60 -19.90
N GLY A 75 0.35 -3.00 -20.56
CA GLY A 75 -0.08 -2.48 -21.86
C GLY A 75 0.35 -3.35 -23.05
N ASP A 76 1.10 -4.42 -22.80
CA ASP A 76 1.28 -5.53 -23.74
C ASP A 76 0.01 -6.41 -23.84
N ALA A 77 0.14 -7.64 -24.34
CA ALA A 77 -0.99 -8.53 -24.53
C ALA A 77 -1.47 -9.26 -23.25
N THR A 78 -0.66 -9.32 -22.19
CA THR A 78 -0.87 -10.29 -21.08
C THR A 78 -0.62 -9.78 -19.66
N HIS A 79 -0.02 -8.61 -19.48
CA HIS A 79 0.36 -8.06 -18.18
C HIS A 79 -0.62 -7.01 -17.66
N LEU A 80 -0.97 -7.14 -16.39
CA LEU A 80 -1.87 -6.28 -15.62
C LEU A 80 -1.29 -6.04 -14.23
N THR A 81 -1.49 -4.86 -13.66
CA THR A 81 -1.12 -4.62 -12.26
C THR A 81 -2.15 -5.18 -11.28
N PHE A 82 -3.42 -5.23 -11.67
CA PHE A 82 -4.49 -5.91 -10.93
C PHE A 82 -5.04 -7.06 -11.75
N PHE A 83 -5.35 -8.18 -11.11
CA PHE A 83 -6.05 -9.28 -11.77
C PHE A 83 -6.75 -10.14 -10.74
N GLU A 84 -7.70 -10.94 -11.20
CA GLU A 84 -8.36 -11.94 -10.37
C GLU A 84 -7.71 -13.30 -10.57
N MET A 85 -7.26 -13.90 -9.48
CA MET A 85 -6.65 -15.22 -9.46
C MET A 85 -7.68 -16.23 -8.96
N LEU A 86 -8.14 -17.12 -9.84
CA LEU A 86 -8.92 -18.28 -9.47
C LEU A 86 -7.97 -19.33 -8.89
N GLY A 87 -8.29 -19.86 -7.71
CA GLY A 87 -7.44 -20.84 -7.04
C GLY A 87 -8.22 -21.90 -6.30
N ASN A 88 -7.72 -23.13 -6.33
CA ASN A 88 -8.25 -24.27 -5.58
C ASN A 88 -7.14 -24.87 -4.71
N PHE A 89 -7.38 -24.89 -3.41
CA PHE A 89 -6.37 -25.17 -2.40
C PHE A 89 -6.67 -26.48 -1.67
N SER A 90 -5.62 -27.25 -1.38
CA SER A 90 -5.66 -28.46 -0.54
C SER A 90 -4.74 -28.29 0.67
N PHE A 91 -5.25 -28.63 1.85
CA PHE A 91 -4.47 -28.63 3.09
C PHE A 91 -4.35 -30.06 3.61
N GLY A 92 -3.41 -30.82 3.06
CA GLY A 92 -3.18 -32.23 3.42
C GLY A 92 -4.30 -33.20 3.00
N ASN A 93 -5.10 -32.86 1.98
CA ASN A 93 -6.28 -33.67 1.62
C ASN A 93 -6.19 -34.38 0.26
N TYR A 94 -5.95 -33.65 -0.82
CA TYR A 94 -5.60 -34.17 -2.15
C TYR A 94 -4.26 -33.57 -2.61
N PHE A 95 -3.66 -34.15 -3.65
CA PHE A 95 -2.36 -33.72 -4.17
C PHE A 95 -2.32 -33.68 -5.70
N LYS A 96 -1.22 -34.11 -6.33
CA LYS A 96 -0.96 -34.00 -7.77
C LYS A 96 -2.05 -34.65 -8.64
N GLU A 97 -2.44 -35.89 -8.36
CA GLU A 97 -3.38 -36.63 -9.20
C GLU A 97 -4.72 -35.91 -9.38
N GLU A 98 -5.37 -35.52 -8.28
CA GLU A 98 -6.63 -34.81 -8.35
C GLU A 98 -6.46 -33.38 -8.87
N ALA A 99 -5.42 -32.65 -8.47
CA ALA A 99 -5.18 -31.28 -8.92
C ALA A 99 -5.04 -31.20 -10.45
N ILE A 100 -4.20 -32.06 -11.01
CA ILE A 100 -3.93 -32.14 -12.45
C ILE A 100 -5.19 -32.57 -13.21
N LYS A 101 -5.88 -33.62 -12.72
CA LYS A 101 -7.10 -34.13 -13.34
C LYS A 101 -8.21 -33.07 -13.39
N TRP A 102 -8.44 -32.37 -12.28
CA TRP A 102 -9.47 -31.35 -12.18
C TRP A 102 -9.12 -30.09 -12.97
N GLY A 103 -7.86 -29.66 -12.96
CA GLY A 103 -7.41 -28.53 -13.78
C GLY A 103 -7.66 -28.78 -15.26
N LEU A 104 -7.29 -29.97 -15.75
CA LEU A 104 -7.51 -30.36 -17.14
C LEU A 104 -9.00 -30.51 -17.48
N GLU A 105 -9.76 -31.17 -16.62
CA GLU A 105 -11.21 -31.35 -16.82
C GLU A 105 -11.93 -30.01 -16.89
N PHE A 106 -11.57 -29.05 -16.03
CA PHE A 106 -12.15 -27.71 -16.06
C PHE A 106 -11.85 -27.00 -17.39
N ILE A 107 -10.59 -26.98 -17.82
CA ILE A 107 -10.18 -26.34 -19.08
C ILE A 107 -10.89 -26.98 -20.29
N GLU A 108 -10.94 -28.30 -20.37
CA GLU A 108 -11.51 -28.99 -21.53
C GLU A 108 -13.03 -29.04 -21.53
N LYS A 109 -13.65 -29.41 -20.41
CA LYS A 109 -15.09 -29.69 -20.34
C LYS A 109 -15.89 -28.46 -19.95
N GLU A 110 -15.45 -27.72 -18.93
CA GLU A 110 -16.21 -26.56 -18.45
C GLU A 110 -16.00 -25.32 -19.31
N LEU A 111 -14.78 -25.12 -19.81
CA LEU A 111 -14.44 -23.99 -20.69
C LEU A 111 -14.42 -24.34 -22.18
N GLY A 112 -14.47 -25.63 -22.54
CA GLY A 112 -14.57 -26.07 -23.94
C GLY A 112 -13.27 -25.90 -24.74
N VAL A 113 -12.11 -25.86 -24.09
CA VAL A 113 -10.82 -25.77 -24.78
C VAL A 113 -10.47 -27.11 -25.43
N ASN A 114 -10.10 -27.10 -26.71
CA ASN A 114 -9.70 -28.31 -27.40
C ASN A 114 -8.31 -28.77 -26.95
N ARG A 115 -8.16 -30.08 -26.68
CA ARG A 115 -6.89 -30.76 -26.35
C ARG A 115 -5.70 -30.31 -27.19
N SER A 116 -5.88 -30.11 -28.50
CA SER A 116 -4.78 -29.78 -29.41
C SER A 116 -4.16 -28.40 -29.18
N ARG A 117 -4.80 -27.55 -28.36
CA ARG A 117 -4.30 -26.23 -27.97
C ARG A 117 -3.54 -26.26 -26.65
N ILE A 118 -3.55 -27.39 -25.95
CA ILE A 118 -3.04 -27.52 -24.59
C ILE A 118 -1.68 -28.22 -24.63
N TRP A 119 -0.69 -27.59 -24.00
CA TRP A 119 0.54 -28.23 -23.58
C TRP A 119 0.81 -27.88 -22.12
N VAL A 120 1.67 -28.64 -21.45
CA VAL A 120 1.98 -28.44 -20.02
C VAL A 120 3.47 -28.37 -19.78
N SER A 121 3.87 -27.67 -18.74
CA SER A 121 5.24 -27.66 -18.23
C SER A 121 5.38 -28.49 -16.95
N ILE A 122 6.58 -29.01 -16.68
CA ILE A 122 6.93 -29.66 -15.41
C ILE A 122 8.32 -29.18 -14.96
N PHE A 123 8.55 -29.22 -13.66
CA PHE A 123 9.85 -28.91 -13.08
C PHE A 123 10.92 -29.93 -13.50
N GLU A 124 12.00 -29.45 -14.12
CA GLU A 124 13.10 -30.30 -14.64
C GLU A 124 14.00 -30.88 -13.53
N GLY A 125 13.91 -30.33 -12.32
CA GLY A 125 14.76 -30.69 -11.20
C GLY A 125 16.03 -29.84 -11.10
N ASP A 126 16.67 -29.87 -9.93
CA ASP A 126 17.99 -29.30 -9.68
C ASP A 126 18.71 -30.05 -8.55
N ASP A 127 19.79 -29.46 -8.04
CA ASP A 127 20.63 -30.05 -6.99
C ASP A 127 19.88 -30.25 -5.65
N GLU A 128 18.78 -29.52 -5.40
CA GLU A 128 18.03 -29.56 -4.14
C GLU A 128 16.71 -30.31 -4.27
N VAL A 129 16.01 -30.17 -5.39
CA VAL A 129 14.66 -30.69 -5.61
C VAL A 129 14.64 -31.57 -6.86
N PRO A 130 14.17 -32.82 -6.78
CA PRO A 130 14.16 -33.72 -7.91
C PRO A 130 13.18 -33.26 -9.01
N ARG A 131 13.42 -33.76 -10.23
CA ARG A 131 12.49 -33.64 -11.37
C ARG A 131 11.09 -34.13 -11.01
N ASP A 132 10.06 -33.48 -11.53
CA ASP A 132 8.66 -33.84 -11.25
C ASP A 132 8.13 -35.00 -12.11
N ASP A 133 8.71 -36.19 -11.91
CA ASP A 133 8.32 -37.43 -12.62
C ASP A 133 6.85 -37.82 -12.36
N GLU A 134 6.32 -37.48 -11.18
CA GLU A 134 4.94 -37.81 -10.78
C GLU A 134 3.92 -37.05 -11.63
N SER A 135 4.08 -35.73 -11.78
CA SER A 135 3.19 -34.92 -12.62
C SER A 135 3.28 -35.36 -14.08
N GLU A 136 4.46 -35.68 -14.59
CA GLU A 136 4.64 -36.20 -15.95
C GLU A 136 3.82 -37.48 -16.20
N ALA A 137 3.89 -38.44 -15.27
CA ALA A 137 3.16 -39.70 -15.37
C ALA A 137 1.64 -39.48 -15.35
N ILE A 138 1.15 -38.58 -14.48
CA ILE A 138 -0.28 -38.23 -14.39
C ILE A 138 -0.73 -37.59 -15.71
N TRP A 139 0.00 -36.61 -16.23
CA TRP A 139 -0.32 -35.94 -17.49
C TRP A 139 -0.41 -36.91 -18.68
N LYS A 140 0.56 -37.83 -18.79
CA LYS A 140 0.55 -38.88 -19.82
C LYS A 140 -0.65 -39.80 -19.67
N SER A 141 -1.03 -40.17 -18.45
CA SER A 141 -2.21 -41.01 -18.19
C SER A 141 -3.53 -40.35 -18.62
N LEU A 142 -3.58 -39.01 -18.60
CA LEU A 142 -4.71 -38.19 -19.04
C LEU A 142 -4.63 -37.82 -20.53
N GLY A 143 -3.65 -38.34 -21.27
CA GLY A 143 -3.49 -38.12 -22.71
C GLY A 143 -2.86 -36.78 -23.09
N VAL A 144 -2.25 -36.03 -22.17
CA VAL A 144 -1.34 -34.93 -22.55
C VAL A 144 -0.01 -35.54 -22.96
N THR A 145 0.45 -35.24 -24.17
CA THR A 145 1.75 -35.72 -24.68
C THR A 145 2.76 -34.60 -24.96
N ASP A 146 2.30 -33.35 -25.14
CA ASP A 146 3.21 -32.18 -25.21
C ASP A 146 3.47 -31.71 -23.78
N ILE A 147 4.55 -32.26 -23.20
CA ILE A 147 5.04 -31.93 -21.87
C ILE A 147 6.45 -31.35 -22.06
N ARG A 148 6.66 -30.14 -21.55
CA ARG A 148 7.93 -29.42 -21.63
C ARG A 148 8.53 -29.30 -20.23
N GLU A 149 9.85 -29.21 -20.15
CA GLU A 149 10.58 -29.13 -18.89
C GLU A 149 11.16 -27.73 -18.74
N PHE A 150 10.98 -27.11 -17.58
CA PHE A 150 11.59 -25.84 -17.25
C PHE A 150 12.26 -25.85 -15.87
N GLY A 151 13.20 -24.93 -15.70
CA GLY A 151 14.00 -24.77 -14.50
C GLY A 151 13.25 -24.13 -13.33
N ARG A 152 13.99 -23.84 -12.25
CA ARG A 152 13.46 -23.29 -11.00
C ARG A 152 12.77 -21.95 -11.15
N GLU A 153 13.24 -21.10 -12.07
CA GLU A 153 12.65 -19.78 -12.30
C GLU A 153 11.20 -19.85 -12.81
N ASP A 154 10.86 -20.91 -13.57
CA ASP A 154 9.56 -21.06 -14.21
C ASP A 154 8.66 -22.10 -13.49
N ASN A 155 9.22 -23.21 -12.99
CA ASN A 155 8.44 -24.34 -12.46
C ASN A 155 8.71 -24.67 -10.98
N PHE A 156 9.18 -23.70 -10.21
CA PHE A 156 9.21 -23.79 -8.76
C PHE A 156 8.69 -22.48 -8.14
N TRP A 157 7.62 -22.57 -7.35
CA TRP A 157 6.96 -21.38 -6.80
C TRP A 157 7.11 -21.28 -5.28
N GLY A 158 7.29 -20.04 -4.83
CA GLY A 158 7.34 -19.66 -3.41
C GLY A 158 8.77 -19.42 -2.88
N PRO A 159 8.87 -18.89 -1.66
CA PRO A 159 7.79 -18.52 -0.77
C PRO A 159 7.15 -17.19 -1.15
N THR A 160 5.96 -16.92 -0.61
CA THR A 160 5.42 -15.56 -0.59
C THR A 160 5.99 -14.77 0.59
N GLY A 161 6.73 -13.69 0.29
CA GLY A 161 7.47 -12.92 1.28
C GLY A 161 8.88 -13.49 1.50
N THR A 162 9.42 -13.33 2.70
CA THR A 162 10.80 -13.75 3.02
C THR A 162 10.95 -15.24 3.36
N GLU A 163 9.85 -15.90 3.72
CA GLU A 163 9.81 -17.33 4.08
C GLU A 163 8.39 -17.87 3.89
N GLY A 164 8.24 -19.19 3.75
CA GLY A 164 6.92 -19.80 3.62
C GLY A 164 6.87 -21.10 2.82
N PRO A 165 5.65 -21.66 2.67
CA PRO A 165 5.40 -22.82 1.82
C PRO A 165 5.83 -22.57 0.36
N CYS A 166 6.43 -23.58 -0.26
CA CYS A 166 6.88 -23.57 -1.65
C CYS A 166 6.98 -24.99 -2.22
N GLY A 167 7.15 -25.10 -3.54
CA GLY A 167 7.46 -26.37 -4.17
C GLY A 167 7.40 -26.39 -5.70
N PRO A 168 7.66 -27.58 -6.29
CA PRO A 168 7.60 -27.76 -7.73
C PRO A 168 6.18 -27.51 -8.26
N THR A 169 6.10 -27.11 -9.52
CA THR A 169 4.86 -26.70 -10.17
C THR A 169 4.77 -27.33 -11.55
N THR A 170 3.54 -27.61 -11.96
CA THR A 170 3.20 -27.85 -13.37
C THR A 170 2.26 -26.76 -13.84
N GLU A 171 2.43 -26.27 -15.07
CA GLU A 171 1.60 -25.20 -15.61
C GLU A 171 0.88 -25.64 -16.87
N ILE A 172 -0.34 -25.16 -17.04
CA ILE A 172 -1.18 -25.42 -18.21
C ILE A 172 -1.08 -24.21 -19.14
N TYR A 173 -0.67 -24.47 -20.38
CA TYR A 173 -0.63 -23.49 -21.44
C TYR A 173 -1.72 -23.74 -22.46
N VAL A 174 -2.31 -22.66 -22.97
CA VAL A 174 -3.24 -22.69 -24.11
C VAL A 174 -2.78 -21.68 -25.14
N ASP A 175 -2.49 -22.14 -26.36
CA ASP A 175 -1.91 -21.31 -27.45
C ASP A 175 -0.69 -20.47 -26.98
N ASP A 176 0.23 -21.11 -26.23
CA ASP A 176 1.46 -20.52 -25.67
C ASP A 176 1.28 -19.44 -24.59
N VAL A 177 0.06 -19.28 -24.06
CA VAL A 177 -0.20 -18.45 -22.87
C VAL A 177 -0.36 -19.35 -21.65
N GLU A 178 0.41 -19.10 -20.60
CA GLU A 178 0.22 -19.72 -19.28
C GLU A 178 -1.13 -19.27 -18.71
N VAL A 179 -2.06 -20.22 -18.54
CA VAL A 179 -3.41 -19.93 -18.04
C VAL A 179 -3.64 -20.44 -16.62
N TRP A 180 -2.80 -21.35 -16.12
CA TRP A 180 -2.95 -21.92 -14.79
C TRP A 180 -1.65 -22.58 -14.30
N ASN A 181 -1.16 -22.17 -13.12
CA ASN A 181 -0.12 -22.89 -12.38
C ASN A 181 -0.71 -23.78 -11.28
N LEU A 182 -0.13 -24.96 -11.10
CA LEU A 182 -0.49 -25.95 -10.07
C LEU A 182 0.74 -26.22 -9.21
N VAL A 183 0.87 -25.47 -8.12
CA VAL A 183 1.98 -25.51 -7.18
C VAL A 183 1.76 -26.58 -6.13
N PHE A 184 2.76 -27.45 -5.96
CA PHE A 184 2.74 -28.54 -5.01
C PHE A 184 3.60 -28.18 -3.80
N ASN A 185 2.96 -27.63 -2.77
CA ASN A 185 3.65 -27.25 -1.54
C ASN A 185 4.16 -28.51 -0.81
N GLU A 186 5.46 -28.73 -0.91
CA GLU A 186 6.19 -29.85 -0.28
C GLU A 186 7.23 -29.35 0.73
N PHE A 187 7.65 -28.10 0.60
CA PHE A 187 8.71 -27.50 1.39
C PHE A 187 8.25 -26.20 2.06
N TYR A 188 8.95 -25.83 3.13
CA TYR A 188 8.93 -24.52 3.73
C TYR A 188 10.31 -23.91 3.51
N MET A 189 10.39 -22.85 2.71
CA MET A 189 11.62 -22.10 2.50
C MET A 189 11.85 -21.13 3.66
N GLN A 190 13.02 -21.24 4.28
CA GLN A 190 13.48 -20.34 5.34
C GLN A 190 14.07 -19.04 4.77
N PRO A 191 14.28 -17.99 5.57
CA PRO A 191 14.83 -16.71 5.10
C PRO A 191 16.22 -16.78 4.47
N ASP A 192 16.99 -17.83 4.77
CA ASP A 192 18.32 -18.11 4.19
C ASP A 192 18.25 -18.98 2.93
N GLY A 193 17.05 -19.32 2.45
CA GLY A 193 16.79 -20.14 1.27
C GLY A 193 16.71 -21.65 1.55
N VAL A 194 17.01 -22.10 2.77
CA VAL A 194 17.00 -23.54 3.11
C VAL A 194 15.58 -24.10 3.02
N LEU A 195 15.44 -25.24 2.32
CA LEU A 195 14.18 -25.96 2.18
C LEU A 195 14.01 -27.01 3.28
N LEU A 196 12.96 -26.87 4.09
CA LEU A 196 12.54 -27.88 5.07
C LEU A 196 11.27 -28.60 4.59
N PRO A 197 11.15 -29.92 4.77
CA PRO A 197 9.91 -30.62 4.38
C PRO A 197 8.73 -30.13 5.22
N LEU A 198 7.59 -29.88 4.56
CA LEU A 198 6.35 -29.56 5.26
C LEU A 198 5.79 -30.80 5.98
N ALA A 199 5.22 -30.59 7.16
CA ALA A 199 4.56 -31.66 7.92
C ALA A 199 3.34 -32.24 7.17
N GLN A 200 2.71 -31.43 6.32
CA GLN A 200 1.63 -31.83 5.42
C GLN A 200 1.85 -31.20 4.04
N ARG A 201 1.65 -31.99 2.99
CA ARG A 201 1.67 -31.50 1.62
C ARG A 201 0.42 -30.67 1.32
N GLY A 202 0.54 -29.71 0.42
CA GLY A 202 -0.57 -28.88 -0.01
C GLY A 202 -0.61 -28.68 -1.51
N VAL A 203 -1.79 -28.32 -2.01
CA VAL A 203 -1.96 -27.84 -3.38
C VAL A 203 -2.33 -26.37 -3.32
N ASP A 204 -1.60 -25.56 -4.06
CA ASP A 204 -1.90 -24.16 -4.34
C ASP A 204 -2.02 -24.01 -5.85
N THR A 205 -3.09 -23.40 -6.34
CA THR A 205 -3.23 -23.14 -7.77
C THR A 205 -3.61 -21.69 -8.02
N GLY A 206 -3.18 -21.18 -9.17
CA GLY A 206 -3.51 -19.84 -9.62
C GLY A 206 -3.77 -19.79 -11.12
N ALA A 207 -5.00 -19.50 -11.52
CA ALA A 207 -5.37 -19.14 -12.88
C ALA A 207 -5.72 -17.64 -12.93
N GLY A 208 -5.05 -16.88 -13.79
CA GLY A 208 -5.42 -15.48 -14.04
C GLY A 208 -6.71 -15.40 -14.86
N LEU A 209 -7.77 -14.83 -14.29
CA LEU A 209 -9.09 -14.75 -14.91
C LEU A 209 -9.04 -14.06 -16.27
N GLU A 210 -8.31 -12.95 -16.36
CA GLU A 210 -8.20 -12.15 -17.57
C GLU A 210 -7.44 -12.89 -18.67
N ARG A 211 -6.33 -13.57 -18.34
CA ARG A 211 -5.60 -14.42 -19.30
C ARG A 211 -6.46 -15.57 -19.76
N LEU A 212 -7.11 -16.27 -18.82
CA LEU A 212 -8.00 -17.38 -19.12
C LEU A 212 -9.13 -16.92 -20.06
N SER A 213 -9.81 -15.81 -19.74
CA SER A 213 -10.86 -15.23 -20.57
C SER A 213 -10.35 -14.83 -21.96
N ALA A 214 -9.21 -14.15 -22.05
CA ALA A 214 -8.63 -13.76 -23.33
C ALA A 214 -8.35 -14.99 -24.21
N THR A 215 -7.70 -16.01 -23.65
CA THR A 215 -7.27 -17.19 -24.38
C THR A 215 -8.43 -18.09 -24.82
N ILE A 216 -9.43 -18.32 -23.98
CA ILE A 216 -10.59 -19.16 -24.36
C ILE A 216 -11.44 -18.47 -25.45
N ASN A 217 -11.53 -17.14 -25.41
CA ASN A 217 -12.27 -16.35 -26.38
C ASN A 217 -11.45 -15.96 -27.61
N LYS A 218 -10.15 -16.32 -27.66
CA LYS A 218 -9.21 -15.97 -28.73
C LYS A 218 -9.12 -14.45 -28.96
N LEU A 219 -9.12 -13.70 -27.87
CA LEU A 219 -8.94 -12.26 -27.87
C LEU A 219 -7.46 -11.92 -28.04
N PRO A 220 -7.13 -10.78 -28.67
CA PRO A 220 -5.74 -10.42 -28.94
C PRO A 220 -4.96 -10.04 -27.68
N SER A 221 -5.63 -9.59 -26.62
CA SER A 221 -5.05 -9.35 -25.30
C SER A 221 -6.07 -9.47 -24.17
N VAL A 222 -5.56 -9.40 -22.94
CA VAL A 222 -6.36 -9.28 -21.71
C VAL A 222 -7.21 -8.01 -21.66
N PHE A 223 -6.88 -6.99 -22.45
CA PHE A 223 -7.59 -5.71 -22.50
C PHE A 223 -8.88 -5.74 -23.32
N GLU A 224 -9.08 -6.76 -24.16
CA GLU A 224 -10.32 -6.95 -24.92
C GLU A 224 -11.31 -7.90 -24.22
N THR A 225 -11.01 -8.33 -22.99
CA THR A 225 -11.95 -9.07 -22.15
C THR A 225 -13.17 -8.20 -21.82
N ASP A 226 -14.33 -8.81 -21.54
CA ASP A 226 -15.63 -8.14 -21.48
C ASP A 226 -15.71 -6.99 -20.47
N GLU A 227 -15.02 -7.10 -19.34
CA GLU A 227 -14.95 -6.04 -18.32
C GLU A 227 -13.88 -5.00 -18.66
N MET A 228 -12.66 -5.41 -19.04
CA MET A 228 -11.57 -4.48 -19.38
C MET A 228 -11.84 -3.69 -20.65
N ALA A 229 -12.45 -4.29 -21.67
CA ALA A 229 -12.78 -3.61 -22.92
C ALA A 229 -13.70 -2.40 -22.67
N GLN A 230 -14.60 -2.49 -21.70
CA GLN A 230 -15.47 -1.37 -21.32
C GLN A 230 -14.69 -0.22 -20.64
N ILE A 231 -13.66 -0.55 -19.85
CA ILE A 231 -12.81 0.46 -19.21
C ILE A 231 -11.92 1.12 -20.26
N VAL A 232 -11.29 0.32 -21.13
CA VAL A 232 -10.42 0.80 -22.21
C VAL A 232 -11.19 1.66 -23.20
N ALA A 233 -12.39 1.25 -23.60
CA ALA A 233 -13.25 2.06 -24.47
C ALA A 233 -13.59 3.41 -23.82
N PHE A 234 -13.94 3.41 -22.54
CA PHE A 234 -14.23 4.64 -21.81
C PHE A 234 -12.99 5.54 -21.68
N ALA A 235 -11.83 4.99 -21.33
CA ALA A 235 -10.58 5.74 -21.27
C ALA A 235 -10.25 6.36 -22.64
N LYS A 236 -10.32 5.57 -23.71
CA LYS A 236 -10.08 6.00 -25.09
C LYS A 236 -10.94 7.18 -25.53
N GLU A 237 -12.22 7.20 -25.16
CA GLU A 237 -13.13 8.30 -25.46
C GLU A 237 -12.74 9.61 -24.75
N ASN A 238 -12.11 9.53 -23.58
CA ASN A 238 -11.75 10.69 -22.74
C ASN A 238 -10.26 11.10 -22.85
N VAL A 239 -9.39 10.25 -23.42
CA VAL A 239 -7.97 10.57 -23.71
C VAL A 239 -7.62 10.36 -25.18
N ALA A 240 -8.48 10.84 -26.08
CA ALA A 240 -8.28 10.70 -27.51
C ALA A 240 -6.90 11.21 -27.97
N GLY A 241 -6.24 10.46 -28.85
CA GLY A 241 -4.94 10.84 -29.44
C GLY A 241 -3.70 10.24 -28.77
N VAL A 242 -3.85 9.41 -27.74
CA VAL A 242 -2.75 8.60 -27.18
C VAL A 242 -2.60 7.26 -27.91
N SER A 243 -1.47 6.58 -27.69
CA SER A 243 -1.25 5.23 -28.24
C SER A 243 -2.12 4.19 -27.53
N GLU A 244 -2.41 3.09 -28.21
CA GLU A 244 -3.14 1.94 -27.63
C GLU A 244 -2.49 1.43 -26.32
N LYS A 245 -1.16 1.35 -26.27
CA LYS A 245 -0.42 1.00 -25.04
C LYS A 245 -0.74 1.98 -23.90
N SER A 246 -0.86 3.27 -24.19
CA SER A 246 -1.21 4.29 -23.17
C SER A 246 -2.66 4.13 -22.70
N GLU A 247 -3.61 3.89 -23.61
CA GLU A 247 -5.02 3.62 -23.28
C GLU A 247 -5.14 2.44 -22.30
N ARG A 248 -4.36 1.37 -22.55
CA ARG A 248 -4.28 0.18 -21.71
C ARG A 248 -3.67 0.45 -20.34
N ILE A 249 -2.53 1.15 -20.27
CA ILE A 249 -1.86 1.50 -19.01
C ILE A 249 -2.77 2.35 -18.11
N ILE A 250 -3.40 3.38 -18.67
CA ILE A 250 -4.34 4.24 -17.92
C ILE A 250 -5.47 3.39 -17.34
N SER A 251 -6.07 2.53 -18.15
CA SER A 251 -7.19 1.68 -17.75
C SER A 251 -6.83 0.72 -16.62
N ASP A 252 -5.71 0.01 -16.76
CA ASP A 252 -5.23 -0.94 -15.75
C ASP A 252 -4.84 -0.24 -14.45
N HIS A 253 -4.03 0.81 -14.51
CA HIS A 253 -3.54 1.47 -13.31
C HIS A 253 -4.65 2.15 -12.51
N ILE A 254 -5.65 2.76 -13.18
CA ILE A 254 -6.81 3.33 -12.47
C ILE A 254 -7.71 2.23 -11.91
N ARG A 255 -7.84 1.08 -12.59
CA ARG A 255 -8.51 -0.11 -12.01
C ARG A 255 -7.82 -0.53 -10.72
N THR A 256 -6.50 -0.71 -10.74
CA THR A 256 -5.73 -1.07 -9.55
C THR A 256 -5.86 -0.04 -8.44
N ALA A 257 -5.71 1.25 -8.76
CA ALA A 257 -5.83 2.34 -7.80
C ALA A 257 -7.21 2.37 -7.13
N THR A 258 -8.28 2.14 -7.91
CA THR A 258 -9.66 2.08 -7.43
C THR A 258 -9.85 0.97 -6.40
N PHE A 259 -9.35 -0.23 -6.67
CA PHE A 259 -9.42 -1.35 -5.73
C PHE A 259 -8.57 -1.15 -4.47
N LEU A 260 -7.37 -0.57 -4.60
CA LEU A 260 -6.52 -0.25 -3.45
C LEU A 260 -7.17 0.79 -2.53
N LEU A 261 -7.77 1.84 -3.10
CA LEU A 261 -8.50 2.87 -2.35
C LEU A 261 -9.71 2.28 -1.60
N ALA A 262 -10.44 1.37 -2.26
CA ALA A 262 -11.59 0.67 -1.67
C ALA A 262 -11.20 -0.23 -0.50
N ASP A 263 -10.02 -0.84 -0.56
CA ASP A 263 -9.47 -1.65 0.54
C ASP A 263 -8.70 -0.79 1.58
N GLY A 264 -8.81 0.54 1.51
CA GLY A 264 -8.35 1.47 2.55
C GLY A 264 -6.94 2.05 2.37
N VAL A 265 -6.24 1.74 1.27
CA VAL A 265 -4.94 2.35 0.97
C VAL A 265 -5.14 3.83 0.61
N ARG A 266 -4.18 4.70 0.96
CA ARG A 266 -4.20 6.14 0.64
C ARG A 266 -2.88 6.59 0.05
N PRO A 267 -2.87 7.54 -0.92
CA PRO A 267 -1.63 7.99 -1.57
C PRO A 267 -0.62 8.58 -0.56
N SER A 268 0.58 8.01 -0.48
CA SER A 268 1.62 8.43 0.46
C SER A 268 3.03 8.38 -0.18
N ASN A 269 4.07 8.72 0.59
CA ASN A 269 5.47 8.58 0.14
C ASN A 269 6.08 7.22 0.48
N LEU A 270 5.36 6.33 1.18
CA LEU A 270 5.91 5.10 1.73
C LEU A 270 4.99 3.90 1.44
N ASP A 271 5.58 2.71 1.37
CA ASP A 271 4.90 1.42 1.35
C ASP A 271 3.75 1.34 0.31
N ARG A 272 2.60 0.81 0.71
CA ARG A 272 1.38 0.68 -0.13
C ARG A 272 0.91 2.02 -0.69
N GLY A 273 1.03 3.08 0.10
CA GLY A 273 0.59 4.41 -0.30
C GLY A 273 1.47 4.99 -1.41
N TYR A 274 2.76 4.65 -1.40
CA TYR A 274 3.67 4.97 -2.49
C TYR A 274 3.30 4.22 -3.78
N ILE A 275 2.99 2.92 -3.70
CA ILE A 275 2.56 2.13 -4.87
C ILE A 275 1.29 2.72 -5.49
N LEU A 276 0.26 2.98 -4.67
CA LEU A 276 -0.98 3.61 -5.10
C LEU A 276 -0.72 4.96 -5.79
N ARG A 277 0.11 5.81 -5.16
CA ARG A 277 0.49 7.09 -5.73
C ARG A 277 1.20 6.93 -7.08
N ARG A 278 2.15 6.00 -7.20
CA ARG A 278 2.89 5.75 -8.45
C ARG A 278 1.95 5.36 -9.58
N LEU A 279 0.99 4.47 -9.33
CA LEU A 279 -0.01 4.04 -10.31
C LEU A 279 -0.87 5.20 -10.82
N ILE A 280 -1.43 6.01 -9.90
CA ILE A 280 -2.23 7.18 -10.24
C ILE A 280 -1.41 8.15 -11.09
N ARG A 281 -0.17 8.45 -10.67
CA ARG A 281 0.70 9.39 -11.37
C ARG A 281 1.10 8.91 -12.77
N ARG A 282 1.42 7.62 -12.95
CA ARG A 282 1.67 7.05 -14.29
C ARG A 282 0.46 7.21 -15.20
N ALA A 283 -0.74 6.88 -14.71
CA ALA A 283 -1.97 7.05 -15.48
C ALA A 283 -2.20 8.51 -15.89
N VAL A 284 -2.05 9.47 -14.95
CA VAL A 284 -2.17 10.91 -15.25
C VAL A 284 -1.13 11.36 -16.27
N ARG A 285 0.12 10.87 -16.18
CA ARG A 285 1.18 11.19 -17.15
C ARG A 285 0.80 10.74 -18.57
N TYR A 286 0.38 9.49 -18.73
CA TYR A 286 -0.03 8.99 -20.05
C TYR A 286 -1.27 9.72 -20.57
N ALA A 287 -2.23 10.05 -19.70
CA ALA A 287 -3.38 10.85 -20.07
C ALA A 287 -2.97 12.24 -20.60
N LYS A 288 -1.99 12.90 -19.97
CA LYS A 288 -1.50 14.21 -20.42
C LYS A 288 -0.82 14.20 -21.79
N LEU A 289 -0.36 13.04 -22.29
CA LEU A 289 0.16 12.92 -23.66
C LEU A 289 -0.90 13.17 -24.73
N SER A 290 -2.19 13.01 -24.40
CA SER A 290 -3.29 13.36 -25.32
C SER A 290 -3.38 14.85 -25.63
N GLY A 291 -2.75 15.70 -24.80
CA GLY A 291 -3.01 17.15 -24.79
C GLY A 291 -4.37 17.52 -24.19
N SER A 292 -5.11 16.56 -23.61
CA SER A 292 -6.38 16.82 -22.97
C SER A 292 -6.22 17.66 -21.70
N GLU A 293 -7.03 18.71 -21.60
CA GLU A 293 -7.21 19.52 -20.39
C GLU A 293 -8.33 18.98 -19.49
N GLU A 294 -8.86 17.80 -19.81
CA GLU A 294 -9.91 17.17 -19.02
C GLU A 294 -9.47 16.98 -17.57
N GLN A 295 -10.29 17.51 -16.66
CA GLN A 295 -10.08 17.39 -15.23
C GLN A 295 -10.84 16.18 -14.68
N ASN A 296 -10.27 15.59 -13.63
CA ASN A 296 -10.88 14.50 -12.88
C ASN A 296 -11.07 13.26 -13.76
N LEU A 297 -10.11 13.00 -14.65
CA LEU A 297 -10.16 11.84 -15.54
C LEU A 297 -10.09 10.54 -14.72
N CYS A 298 -9.21 10.48 -13.72
CA CYS A 298 -9.00 9.29 -12.91
C CYS A 298 -10.29 8.89 -12.19
N SER A 299 -11.00 9.87 -11.62
CA SER A 299 -12.26 9.60 -10.93
C SER A 299 -13.38 9.19 -11.88
N LYS A 300 -13.50 9.79 -13.07
CA LYS A 300 -14.46 9.34 -14.10
C LYS A 300 -14.24 7.88 -14.50
N ILE A 301 -12.97 7.50 -14.74
CA ILE A 301 -12.62 6.11 -15.05
C ILE A 301 -12.94 5.21 -13.84
N ALA A 302 -12.64 5.65 -12.63
CA ALA A 302 -12.98 4.92 -11.40
C ALA A 302 -14.50 4.73 -11.23
N GLU A 303 -15.34 5.71 -11.59
CA GLU A 303 -16.80 5.53 -11.57
C GLU A 303 -17.25 4.42 -12.53
N LYS A 304 -16.65 4.37 -13.73
CA LYS A 304 -16.91 3.29 -14.69
C LYS A 304 -16.49 1.93 -14.11
N ILE A 305 -15.32 1.85 -13.47
CA ILE A 305 -14.85 0.63 -12.78
C ILE A 305 -15.81 0.21 -11.65
N ILE A 306 -16.23 1.15 -10.80
CA ILE A 306 -17.19 0.88 -9.71
C ILE A 306 -18.52 0.37 -10.29
N GLY A 307 -18.97 0.90 -11.42
CA GLY A 307 -20.17 0.41 -12.10
C GLY A 307 -20.05 -1.00 -12.68
N ILE A 308 -18.85 -1.43 -13.07
CA ILE A 308 -18.59 -2.78 -13.60
C ILE A 308 -18.45 -3.79 -12.46
N TYR A 309 -17.65 -3.47 -11.44
CA TYR A 309 -17.21 -4.42 -10.41
C TYR A 309 -17.99 -4.31 -9.09
N GLY A 310 -18.80 -3.27 -8.90
CA GLY A 310 -19.40 -2.93 -7.60
C GLY A 310 -20.36 -3.97 -7.05
N GLU A 311 -21.06 -4.72 -7.91
CA GLU A 311 -21.93 -5.81 -7.48
C GLU A 311 -21.13 -6.97 -6.87
N HIS A 312 -20.00 -7.33 -7.47
CA HIS A 312 -19.10 -8.38 -7.00
C HIS A 312 -18.24 -7.96 -5.81
N TYR A 313 -17.90 -6.66 -5.76
CA TYR A 313 -17.06 -6.08 -4.74
C TYR A 313 -17.74 -4.88 -4.07
N PRO A 314 -18.65 -5.13 -3.10
CA PRO A 314 -19.45 -4.08 -2.46
C PRO A 314 -18.62 -2.96 -1.80
N SER A 315 -17.36 -3.23 -1.43
CA SER A 315 -16.46 -2.21 -0.90
C SER A 315 -16.22 -1.05 -1.88
N LEU A 316 -16.26 -1.31 -3.19
CA LEU A 316 -16.19 -0.27 -4.23
C LEU A 316 -17.37 0.71 -4.14
N ILE A 317 -18.56 0.20 -3.85
CA ILE A 317 -19.77 1.02 -3.72
C ILE A 317 -19.74 1.78 -2.40
N SER A 318 -19.45 1.11 -1.28
CA SER A 318 -19.47 1.74 0.03
C SER A 318 -18.39 2.82 0.20
N GLU A 319 -17.24 2.65 -0.46
CA GLU A 319 -16.13 3.60 -0.39
C GLU A 319 -16.09 4.58 -1.57
N LYS A 320 -17.09 4.55 -2.48
CA LYS A 320 -17.14 5.37 -3.71
C LYS A 320 -16.74 6.82 -3.47
N THR A 321 -17.36 7.50 -2.50
CA THR A 321 -17.09 8.92 -2.23
C THR A 321 -15.62 9.17 -1.88
N LYS A 322 -15.00 8.28 -1.09
CA LYS A 322 -13.59 8.41 -0.71
C LYS A 322 -12.66 8.11 -1.88
N ILE A 323 -12.95 7.06 -2.65
CA ILE A 323 -12.19 6.69 -3.85
C ILE A 323 -12.10 7.88 -4.81
N ILE A 324 -13.25 8.48 -5.14
CA ILE A 324 -13.34 9.62 -6.06
C ILE A 324 -12.58 10.82 -5.52
N SER A 325 -12.79 11.18 -4.25
CA SER A 325 -12.11 12.32 -3.62
C SER A 325 -10.58 12.18 -3.62
N GLU A 326 -10.06 11.00 -3.30
CA GLU A 326 -8.60 10.77 -3.24
C GLU A 326 -7.95 10.80 -4.62
N LEU A 327 -8.63 10.27 -5.65
CA LEU A 327 -8.17 10.35 -7.04
C LEU A 327 -8.13 11.79 -7.52
N ASP A 328 -9.18 12.57 -7.28
CA ASP A 328 -9.23 13.98 -7.67
C ASP A 328 -8.12 14.79 -6.99
N ILE A 329 -7.89 14.59 -5.68
CA ILE A 329 -6.84 15.28 -4.94
C ILE A 329 -5.46 14.96 -5.52
N GLU A 330 -5.14 13.69 -5.74
CA GLU A 330 -3.82 13.29 -6.23
C GLU A 330 -3.62 13.69 -7.70
N GLU A 331 -4.65 13.60 -8.55
CA GLU A 331 -4.61 14.05 -9.96
C GLU A 331 -4.35 15.56 -10.06
N GLN A 332 -5.08 16.37 -9.29
CA GLN A 332 -4.91 17.83 -9.27
C GLN A 332 -3.53 18.24 -8.75
N LYS A 333 -3.07 17.57 -7.69
CA LYS A 333 -1.74 17.79 -7.12
C LYS A 333 -0.66 17.47 -8.13
N PHE A 334 -0.78 16.33 -8.83
CA PHE A 334 0.25 15.88 -9.74
C PHE A 334 0.23 16.62 -11.09
N SER A 335 -0.93 17.02 -11.59
CA SER A 335 -1.04 17.82 -12.82
C SER A 335 -0.19 19.10 -12.76
N LYS A 336 -0.20 19.79 -11.61
CA LYS A 336 0.63 20.99 -11.38
C LYS A 336 2.14 20.70 -11.36
N VAL A 337 2.52 19.51 -10.89
CA VAL A 337 3.91 19.04 -10.83
C VAL A 337 4.41 18.67 -12.23
N ILE A 338 3.58 17.95 -13.01
CA ILE A 338 3.88 17.53 -14.38
C ILE A 338 4.26 18.72 -15.26
N GLU A 339 3.47 19.80 -15.26
CA GLU A 339 3.68 20.91 -16.20
C GLU A 339 5.05 21.58 -16.06
N ASN A 340 5.55 21.68 -14.83
CA ASN A 340 6.85 22.29 -14.55
C ASN A 340 8.00 21.29 -14.67
N GLY A 341 7.79 20.06 -14.21
CA GLY A 341 8.81 19.01 -14.24
C GLY A 341 9.11 18.49 -15.64
N LEU A 342 8.10 18.30 -16.49
CA LEU A 342 8.29 17.84 -17.87
C LEU A 342 9.11 18.83 -18.69
N LYS A 343 8.84 20.14 -18.59
CA LYS A 343 9.62 21.17 -19.30
C LYS A 343 11.11 21.13 -18.92
N LYS A 344 11.41 20.98 -17.63
CA LYS A 344 12.79 20.87 -17.16
C LYS A 344 13.43 19.57 -17.64
N LEU A 345 12.69 18.46 -17.61
CA LEU A 345 13.17 17.17 -18.07
C LEU A 345 13.47 17.16 -19.58
N GLU A 346 12.61 17.77 -20.39
CA GLU A 346 12.84 17.94 -21.84
C GLU A 346 14.15 18.71 -22.12
N GLN A 347 14.43 19.77 -21.35
CA GLN A 347 15.71 20.49 -21.45
C GLN A 347 16.92 19.63 -21.09
N LEU A 348 16.77 18.67 -20.16
CA LEU A 348 17.85 17.73 -19.83
C LEU A 348 18.05 16.71 -20.96
N PHE A 349 16.97 16.24 -21.58
CA PHE A 349 17.03 15.33 -22.72
C PHE A 349 17.73 15.95 -23.94
N GLU A 350 17.59 17.25 -24.17
CA GLU A 350 18.29 17.96 -25.24
C GLU A 350 19.81 18.08 -25.01
N ARG A 351 20.28 17.94 -23.76
CA ARG A 351 21.67 18.22 -23.37
C ARG A 351 22.59 16.99 -23.37
N GLY A 352 22.08 15.77 -23.46
CA GLY A 352 22.92 14.59 -23.63
C GLY A 352 22.30 13.24 -23.26
N GLU A 353 23.13 12.19 -23.30
CA GLU A 353 22.76 10.78 -23.13
C GLU A 353 22.59 10.34 -21.66
N THR A 354 22.88 11.21 -20.68
CA THR A 354 22.82 10.85 -19.26
C THR A 354 22.36 12.02 -18.40
N ILE A 355 21.37 11.76 -17.53
CA ILE A 355 20.92 12.65 -16.46
C ILE A 355 21.73 12.32 -15.21
N SER A 356 22.47 13.29 -14.68
CA SER A 356 23.24 13.12 -13.45
C SER A 356 22.35 12.97 -12.21
N GLY A 357 22.88 12.35 -11.16
CA GLY A 357 22.17 12.20 -9.89
C GLY A 357 21.71 13.53 -9.28
N SER A 358 22.52 14.60 -9.43
CA SER A 358 22.15 15.95 -9.00
C SER A 358 21.01 16.57 -9.81
N GLU A 359 20.95 16.32 -11.12
CA GLU A 359 19.87 16.83 -11.97
C GLU A 359 18.56 16.09 -11.71
N ALA A 360 18.64 14.77 -11.53
CA ALA A 360 17.51 13.95 -11.10
C ALA A 360 17.01 14.37 -9.71
N PHE A 361 17.94 14.68 -8.79
CA PHE A 361 17.60 15.17 -7.46
C PHE A 361 17.01 16.59 -7.50
N GLU A 362 17.47 17.46 -8.41
CA GLU A 362 16.87 18.78 -8.63
C GLU A 362 15.41 18.64 -9.11
N LEU A 363 15.14 17.77 -10.08
CA LEU A 363 13.78 17.44 -10.54
C LEU A 363 12.88 17.01 -9.39
N PHE A 364 13.38 16.12 -8.53
CA PHE A 364 12.67 15.64 -7.36
C PHE A 364 12.44 16.72 -6.30
N ALA A 365 13.51 17.36 -5.82
CA ALA A 365 13.46 18.25 -4.66
C ALA A 365 12.86 19.63 -4.98
N THR A 366 13.12 20.16 -6.18
CA THR A 366 12.71 21.51 -6.58
C THR A 366 11.38 21.49 -7.32
N TYR A 367 11.24 20.59 -8.29
CA TYR A 367 10.07 20.54 -9.17
C TYR A 367 9.00 19.54 -8.69
N GLY A 368 9.31 18.74 -7.67
CA GLY A 368 8.42 17.70 -7.15
C GLY A 368 8.24 16.51 -8.10
N PHE A 369 9.05 16.44 -9.17
CA PHE A 369 8.93 15.44 -10.22
C PHE A 369 9.51 14.11 -9.74
N PRO A 370 8.71 13.03 -9.69
CA PRO A 370 9.15 11.76 -9.11
C PRO A 370 10.38 11.18 -9.83
N PHE A 371 11.34 10.68 -9.06
CA PHE A 371 12.56 10.09 -9.60
C PHE A 371 12.25 8.89 -10.52
N GLU A 372 11.25 8.10 -10.16
CA GLU A 372 10.82 6.93 -10.92
C GLU A 372 10.27 7.32 -12.29
N LEU A 373 9.54 8.45 -12.35
CA LEU A 373 9.04 8.97 -13.61
C LEU A 373 10.17 9.56 -14.45
N THR A 374 11.20 10.14 -13.82
CA THR A 374 12.44 10.53 -14.52
C THR A 374 13.12 9.33 -15.14
N GLN A 375 13.26 8.21 -14.40
CA GLN A 375 13.86 6.97 -14.91
C GLN A 375 13.07 6.39 -16.08
N GLU A 376 11.75 6.27 -15.92
CA GLU A 376 10.83 5.76 -16.95
C GLU A 376 10.96 6.56 -18.26
N LEU A 377 10.85 7.89 -18.18
CA LEU A 377 10.91 8.77 -19.35
C LEU A 377 12.28 8.79 -20.00
N ALA A 378 13.36 8.67 -19.21
CA ALA A 378 14.70 8.59 -19.74
C ALA A 378 14.91 7.27 -20.49
N GLN A 379 14.39 6.15 -19.97
CA GLN A 379 14.45 4.84 -20.61
C GLN A 379 13.73 4.84 -21.97
N GLU A 380 12.55 5.47 -22.09
CA GLU A 380 11.83 5.62 -23.37
C GLU A 380 12.67 6.33 -24.45
N LYS A 381 13.62 7.17 -24.05
CA LYS A 381 14.53 7.91 -24.95
C LYS A 381 15.93 7.31 -25.04
N ASN A 382 16.16 6.13 -24.43
CA ASN A 382 17.49 5.51 -24.29
C ASN A 382 18.53 6.41 -23.60
N ILE A 383 18.08 7.23 -22.65
CA ILE A 383 18.91 8.11 -21.82
C ILE A 383 19.13 7.43 -20.46
N LYS A 384 20.36 7.44 -19.97
CA LYS A 384 20.69 6.87 -18.65
C LYS A 384 20.39 7.86 -17.54
N VAL A 385 20.01 7.37 -16.37
CA VAL A 385 19.87 8.19 -15.15
C VAL A 385 20.82 7.63 -14.09
N ASP A 386 21.65 8.49 -13.52
CA ASP A 386 22.57 8.13 -12.45
C ASP A 386 21.83 7.98 -11.11
N GLN A 387 21.36 6.75 -10.86
CA GLN A 387 20.63 6.39 -9.64
C GLN A 387 21.50 6.51 -8.38
N ALA A 388 22.74 6.02 -8.42
CA ALA A 388 23.62 6.07 -7.26
C ALA A 388 23.94 7.53 -6.85
N GLY A 389 24.11 8.41 -7.84
CA GLY A 389 24.23 9.84 -7.59
C GLY A 389 22.96 10.46 -7.01
N PHE A 390 21.77 10.07 -7.49
CA PHE A 390 20.50 10.53 -6.93
C PHE A 390 20.35 10.11 -5.46
N GLU A 391 20.61 8.84 -5.15
CA GLU A 391 20.56 8.30 -3.79
C GLU A 391 21.52 9.05 -2.86
N THR A 392 22.74 9.33 -3.33
CA THR A 392 23.72 10.12 -2.59
C THR A 392 23.20 11.53 -2.27
N GLU A 393 22.60 12.24 -3.24
CA GLU A 393 22.03 13.58 -3.01
C GLU A 393 20.78 13.53 -2.11
N PHE A 394 19.95 12.50 -2.28
CA PHE A 394 18.76 12.27 -1.48
C PHE A 394 19.12 11.97 -0.02
N GLU A 395 20.13 11.13 0.22
CA GLU A 395 20.68 10.86 1.55
C GLU A 395 21.26 12.12 2.20
N LYS A 396 22.01 12.95 1.46
CA LYS A 396 22.49 14.25 1.97
C LYS A 396 21.32 15.13 2.39
N HIS A 397 20.27 15.23 1.57
CA HIS A 397 19.08 16.00 1.90
C HIS A 397 18.32 15.42 3.10
N GLN A 398 18.22 14.09 3.20
CA GLN A 398 17.67 13.42 4.37
C GLN A 398 18.51 13.67 5.61
N ALA A 399 19.85 13.63 5.51
CA ALA A 399 20.77 13.88 6.61
C ALA A 399 20.70 15.35 7.07
N VAL A 400 20.52 16.31 6.17
CA VAL A 400 20.25 17.71 6.53
C VAL A 400 18.89 17.85 7.23
N SER A 401 17.86 17.16 6.72
CA SER A 401 16.54 17.12 7.35
C SER A 401 16.61 16.45 8.73
N ARG A 402 17.37 15.35 8.87
CA ARG A 402 17.61 14.58 10.10
C ARG A 402 18.52 15.29 11.08
N ALA A 403 19.56 16.02 10.67
CA ALA A 403 20.32 16.91 11.54
C ALA A 403 19.45 18.06 12.07
N GLY A 404 18.45 18.48 11.27
CA GLY A 404 17.34 19.32 11.71
C GLY A 404 16.30 18.60 12.58
N MET A 405 16.29 17.25 12.64
CA MET A 405 15.42 16.42 13.47
C MET A 405 16.09 15.81 14.72
N ASP A 406 17.41 15.63 14.77
CA ASP A 406 18.14 15.19 15.96
C ASP A 406 18.15 16.32 17.01
N LYS A 407 17.98 17.57 16.58
CA LYS A 407 17.54 18.69 17.44
C LYS A 407 16.04 18.70 17.78
N LYS A 408 15.20 17.86 17.14
CA LYS A 408 13.74 17.77 17.35
C LYS A 408 13.28 16.58 18.19
N PHE A 409 14.02 15.49 18.34
CA PHE A 409 13.47 14.26 18.95
C PHE A 409 14.18 13.70 20.19
N ALA A 410 15.25 14.34 20.68
CA ALA A 410 15.70 14.14 22.06
C ALA A 410 15.05 15.22 22.97
N SER A 411 13.85 14.93 23.47
CA SER A 411 13.02 15.81 24.33
C SER A 411 12.65 17.20 23.79
N GLY A 412 13.10 17.64 22.61
CA GLY A 412 12.69 18.91 22.01
C GLY A 412 13.07 20.18 22.80
N LEU A 413 13.83 20.03 23.90
CA LEU A 413 14.25 21.09 24.81
C LEU A 413 15.75 21.33 24.58
N GLU A 414 16.13 22.53 24.17
CA GLU A 414 17.54 22.88 23.93
C GLU A 414 18.36 22.96 25.24
N ASN A 415 17.72 23.24 26.39
CA ASN A 415 18.32 23.23 27.72
C ASN A 415 17.27 23.01 28.82
N LYS A 416 17.33 21.90 29.56
CA LYS A 416 16.32 21.53 30.56
C LYS A 416 16.40 22.35 31.87
N GLU A 417 17.45 23.16 32.05
CA GLU A 417 17.63 23.99 33.25
C GLU A 417 17.18 25.46 33.05
N ASP A 418 16.89 25.87 31.81
CA ASP A 418 16.42 27.24 31.53
C ASP A 418 14.96 27.41 31.98
N PRO A 419 14.67 28.30 32.96
CA PRO A 419 13.31 28.51 33.47
C PRO A 419 12.30 28.84 32.37
N LYS A 420 12.73 29.52 31.30
CA LYS A 420 11.85 29.91 30.20
C LYS A 420 11.46 28.72 29.34
N ILE A 421 12.37 27.77 29.16
CA ILE A 421 12.09 26.49 28.47
C ILE A 421 11.11 25.66 29.30
N VAL A 422 11.25 25.63 30.63
CA VAL A 422 10.32 24.94 31.57
C VAL A 422 8.90 25.54 31.48
N GLN A 423 8.80 26.86 31.45
CA GLN A 423 7.53 27.58 31.26
C GLN A 423 6.90 27.23 29.91
N TYR A 424 7.68 27.33 28.83
CA TYR A 424 7.19 27.07 27.47
C TYR A 424 6.76 25.61 27.28
N HIS A 425 7.43 24.69 27.96
CA HIS A 425 7.05 23.28 27.96
C HIS A 425 5.69 23.07 28.60
N THR A 426 5.43 23.66 29.77
CA THR A 426 4.10 23.58 30.41
C THR A 426 3.02 24.28 29.59
N ALA A 427 3.34 25.40 28.94
CA ALA A 427 2.41 26.07 28.04
C ALA A 427 2.07 25.24 26.79
N ALA A 428 2.97 24.39 26.31
CA ALA A 428 2.70 23.48 25.19
C ALA A 428 1.62 22.44 25.54
N HIS A 429 1.62 21.91 26.77
CA HIS A 429 0.58 20.99 27.26
C HIS A 429 -0.79 21.68 27.37
N LEU A 430 -0.82 22.88 27.96
CA LEU A 430 -2.06 23.68 28.00
C LEU A 430 -2.57 23.99 26.59
N MET A 431 -1.68 24.29 25.64
CA MET A 431 -2.06 24.54 24.25
C MET A 431 -2.63 23.30 23.58
N LEU A 432 -2.07 22.10 23.81
CA LEU A 432 -2.63 20.86 23.26
C LEU A 432 -4.05 20.61 23.79
N ALA A 433 -4.27 20.78 25.10
CA ALA A 433 -5.59 20.66 25.70
C ALA A 433 -6.58 21.69 25.13
N ALA A 434 -6.14 22.95 24.98
CA ALA A 434 -6.94 24.01 24.36
C ALA A 434 -7.32 23.69 22.91
N LEU A 435 -6.38 23.14 22.13
CA LEU A 435 -6.64 22.75 20.74
C LEU A 435 -7.67 21.62 20.66
N ARG A 436 -7.61 20.63 21.56
CA ARG A 436 -8.62 19.56 21.63
C ARG A 436 -9.99 20.07 22.01
N GLU A 437 -10.07 20.99 22.98
CA GLU A 437 -11.33 21.63 23.38
C GLU A 437 -11.95 22.45 22.25
N VAL A 438 -11.14 23.23 21.51
CA VAL A 438 -11.63 24.16 20.48
C VAL A 438 -11.89 23.47 19.15
N LEU A 439 -11.03 22.52 18.75
CA LEU A 439 -11.07 21.89 17.43
C LEU A 439 -11.69 20.49 17.46
N GLY A 440 -11.53 19.75 18.56
CA GLY A 440 -12.03 18.39 18.74
C GLY A 440 -10.96 17.36 19.11
N GLU A 441 -11.42 16.19 19.57
CA GLU A 441 -10.59 15.10 20.10
C GLU A 441 -9.63 14.45 19.08
N HIS A 442 -9.82 14.68 17.77
CA HIS A 442 -8.92 14.19 16.71
C HIS A 442 -7.56 14.90 16.70
N VAL A 443 -7.40 15.98 17.50
CA VAL A 443 -6.14 16.70 17.62
C VAL A 443 -5.18 15.94 18.53
N HIS A 444 -4.11 15.42 17.93
CA HIS A 444 -3.00 14.77 18.60
C HIS A 444 -1.69 15.45 18.20
N GLN A 445 -0.73 15.47 19.12
CA GLN A 445 0.61 15.97 18.84
C GLN A 445 1.28 15.13 17.73
N LYS A 446 1.92 15.81 16.77
CA LYS A 446 2.72 15.22 15.69
C LYS A 446 4.19 15.65 15.73
N GLY A 447 4.52 16.68 16.50
CA GLY A 447 5.89 17.11 16.72
C GLY A 447 5.95 18.35 17.60
N SER A 448 7.05 18.54 18.32
CA SER A 448 7.27 19.72 19.15
C SER A 448 8.75 20.13 19.11
N ASN A 449 9.03 21.42 19.26
CA ASN A 449 10.36 21.97 19.45
C ASN A 449 10.23 23.27 20.25
N ILE A 450 10.86 23.28 21.42
CA ILE A 450 10.74 24.33 22.42
C ILE A 450 12.12 24.88 22.71
N THR A 451 12.27 26.19 22.49
CA THR A 451 13.50 26.94 22.76
C THR A 451 13.21 28.06 23.76
N ALA A 452 14.23 28.75 24.23
CA ALA A 452 14.05 29.90 25.13
C ALA A 452 13.33 31.09 24.45
N GLU A 453 13.22 31.08 23.12
CA GLU A 453 12.58 32.13 22.34
C GLU A 453 11.15 31.78 21.91
N ARG A 454 10.85 30.51 21.59
CA ARG A 454 9.53 30.12 21.06
C ARG A 454 9.12 28.68 21.35
N ILE A 455 7.82 28.43 21.24
CA ILE A 455 7.20 27.12 21.07
C ILE A 455 6.94 26.91 19.58
N ARG A 456 7.34 25.77 19.02
CA ARG A 456 6.86 25.27 17.72
C ARG A 456 6.17 23.94 17.93
N PHE A 457 4.88 23.87 17.62
CA PHE A 457 4.05 22.71 17.93
C PHE A 457 3.26 22.27 16.70
N ASP A 458 3.38 20.99 16.37
CA ASP A 458 2.78 20.36 15.19
C ASP A 458 1.69 19.39 15.66
N PHE A 459 0.48 19.46 15.09
CA PHE A 459 -0.69 18.69 15.53
C PHE A 459 -1.57 18.22 14.37
N SER A 460 -2.32 17.13 14.56
CA SER A 460 -3.23 16.61 13.53
C SER A 460 -4.48 17.47 13.39
N HIS A 461 -4.62 18.07 12.21
CA HIS A 461 -5.82 18.79 11.79
C HIS A 461 -5.71 19.05 10.28
N ASP A 462 -6.79 18.81 9.53
CA ASP A 462 -6.77 18.94 8.08
C ASP A 462 -6.92 20.39 7.62
N GLU A 463 -7.72 21.16 8.33
CA GLU A 463 -8.11 22.52 7.94
C GLU A 463 -7.19 23.59 8.53
N LYS A 464 -7.16 24.76 7.90
CA LYS A 464 -6.50 25.94 8.46
C LYS A 464 -7.36 26.48 9.61
N MET A 465 -6.76 26.75 10.76
CA MET A 465 -7.46 27.39 11.86
C MET A 465 -7.96 28.78 11.47
N THR A 466 -9.22 29.05 11.76
CA THR A 466 -9.83 30.38 11.67
C THR A 466 -9.22 31.34 12.70
N ASP A 467 -9.40 32.64 12.49
CA ASP A 467 -8.91 33.64 13.45
C ASP A 467 -9.64 33.52 14.79
N GLU A 468 -10.93 33.16 14.75
CA GLU A 468 -11.75 32.88 15.93
C GLU A 468 -11.26 31.67 16.71
N GLN A 469 -10.90 30.57 16.03
CA GLN A 469 -10.34 29.38 16.69
C GLN A 469 -8.99 29.68 17.35
N LYS A 470 -8.11 30.45 16.69
CA LYS A 470 -6.83 30.86 17.29
C LYS A 470 -7.04 31.73 18.54
N ALA A 471 -7.94 32.70 18.46
CA ALA A 471 -8.29 33.55 19.60
C ALA A 471 -8.92 32.74 20.75
N ALA A 472 -9.75 31.73 20.45
CA ALA A 472 -10.33 30.84 21.43
C ALA A 472 -9.26 30.02 22.15
N VAL A 473 -8.29 29.46 21.41
CA VAL A 473 -7.14 28.73 21.99
C VAL A 473 -6.31 29.64 22.89
N GLU A 474 -5.93 30.84 22.43
CA GLU A 474 -5.19 31.81 23.25
C GLU A 474 -5.94 32.19 24.53
N SER A 475 -7.23 32.51 24.41
CA SER A 475 -8.09 32.88 25.54
C SER A 475 -8.18 31.75 26.56
N TRP A 476 -8.37 30.52 26.08
CA TRP A 476 -8.47 29.33 26.93
C TRP A 476 -7.17 29.08 27.71
N VAL A 477 -6.00 29.13 27.04
CA VAL A 477 -4.71 28.91 27.72
C VAL A 477 -4.48 29.97 28.79
N ASN A 478 -4.74 31.24 28.47
CA ASN A 478 -4.58 32.34 29.42
C ASN A 478 -5.57 32.27 30.59
N ASP A 479 -6.79 31.80 30.38
CA ASP A 479 -7.74 31.51 31.47
C ASP A 479 -7.16 30.48 32.45
N LYS A 480 -6.59 29.38 31.96
CA LYS A 480 -5.97 28.34 32.81
C LYS A 480 -4.70 28.81 33.52
N ILE A 481 -3.95 29.72 32.92
CA ILE A 481 -2.83 30.41 33.58
C ILE A 481 -3.34 31.27 34.74
N ASN A 482 -4.40 32.07 34.52
CA ASN A 482 -4.99 32.93 35.54
C ASN A 482 -5.63 32.17 36.71
N GLN A 483 -6.07 30.92 36.48
CA GLN A 483 -6.60 30.04 37.51
C GLN A 483 -5.52 29.47 38.46
N LYS A 484 -4.23 29.63 38.14
CA LYS A 484 -3.10 29.21 38.99
C LYS A 484 -3.17 27.72 39.36
N LEU A 485 -3.38 26.88 38.36
CA LEU A 485 -3.54 25.45 38.50
C LEU A 485 -2.21 24.81 38.94
N THR A 486 -2.30 23.80 39.80
CA THR A 486 -1.12 23.03 40.25
C THR A 486 -0.75 22.00 39.19
N VAL A 487 0.54 21.78 39.00
CA VAL A 487 1.10 20.73 38.13
C VAL A 487 1.61 19.59 39.00
N PHE A 488 1.03 18.41 38.83
CA PHE A 488 1.40 17.19 39.54
C PHE A 488 2.27 16.29 38.67
N VAL A 489 3.16 15.55 39.31
CA VAL A 489 3.99 14.54 38.64
C VAL A 489 3.80 13.21 39.36
N THR A 490 3.56 12.14 38.58
CA THR A 490 3.42 10.78 39.09
C THR A 490 4.23 9.82 38.23
N GLU A 491 4.75 8.74 38.85
CA GLU A 491 5.37 7.64 38.12
C GLU A 491 4.42 6.44 38.12
N THR A 492 4.20 5.86 36.95
CA THR A 492 3.35 4.68 36.76
C THR A 492 3.90 3.84 35.59
N ASN A 493 3.18 2.80 35.17
CA ASN A 493 3.49 2.02 33.97
C ASN A 493 2.62 2.50 32.79
N PRO A 494 3.06 2.29 31.52
CA PRO A 494 2.34 2.77 30.34
C PRO A 494 0.87 2.30 30.25
N LYS A 495 0.58 1.07 30.70
CA LYS A 495 -0.77 0.50 30.65
C LYS A 495 -1.71 1.22 31.60
N GLU A 496 -1.30 1.43 32.84
CA GLU A 496 -2.08 2.13 33.85
C GLU A 496 -2.27 3.61 33.49
N ALA A 497 -1.24 4.28 32.95
CA ALA A 497 -1.36 5.65 32.44
C ALA A 497 -2.44 5.76 31.35
N LYS A 498 -2.48 4.81 30.42
CA LYS A 498 -3.49 4.76 29.35
C LYS A 498 -4.90 4.51 29.90
N GLU A 499 -5.04 3.57 30.83
CA GLU A 499 -6.33 3.26 31.46
C GLU A 499 -6.90 4.45 32.24
N LYS A 500 -6.03 5.31 32.78
CA LYS A 500 -6.39 6.58 33.45
C LYS A 500 -6.55 7.77 32.51
N GLY A 501 -6.46 7.57 31.19
CA GLY A 501 -6.71 8.60 30.19
C GLY A 501 -5.57 9.58 29.95
N ALA A 502 -4.33 9.24 30.33
CA ALA A 502 -3.18 10.05 29.92
C ALA A 502 -3.00 9.99 28.40
N GLU A 503 -2.51 11.07 27.81
CA GLU A 503 -2.17 11.17 26.38
C GLU A 503 -0.66 10.87 26.18
N GLY A 504 -0.31 10.19 25.08
CA GLY A 504 1.06 9.78 24.77
C GLY A 504 1.18 8.68 23.69
N GLU A 505 2.39 8.43 23.18
CA GLU A 505 2.64 7.34 22.22
C GLU A 505 2.72 5.98 22.96
N PHE A 506 1.58 5.36 23.25
CA PHE A 506 1.48 4.15 24.10
C PHE A 506 2.02 2.85 23.48
N LEU A 507 2.38 2.85 22.20
CA LEU A 507 2.80 1.66 21.49
C LEU A 507 4.29 1.80 21.16
N GLU A 508 5.10 0.99 21.85
CA GLU A 508 6.49 0.60 21.50
C GLU A 508 7.68 1.49 21.94
N ARG A 509 7.49 2.64 22.60
CA ARG A 509 8.62 3.55 22.95
C ARG A 509 9.07 3.61 24.42
N TYR A 510 8.30 3.10 25.37
CA TYR A 510 8.57 3.31 26.81
C TYR A 510 8.91 2.00 27.52
N GLY A 511 9.86 2.06 28.47
CA GLY A 511 10.20 0.94 29.36
C GLY A 511 9.11 0.68 30.42
N ASP A 512 9.44 -0.11 31.45
CA ASP A 512 8.48 -0.56 32.48
C ASP A 512 7.83 0.57 33.30
N LYS A 513 8.41 1.78 33.28
CA LYS A 513 7.94 2.96 33.99
C LYS A 513 7.93 4.20 33.11
N VAL A 514 6.93 5.05 33.32
CA VAL A 514 6.73 6.35 32.69
C VAL A 514 6.40 7.41 33.73
N THR A 515 6.76 8.66 33.42
CA THR A 515 6.37 9.83 34.20
C THR A 515 5.18 10.51 33.55
N VAL A 516 4.12 10.76 34.32
CA VAL A 516 2.90 11.45 33.88
C VAL A 516 2.84 12.80 34.58
N TYR A 517 2.68 13.87 33.80
CA TYR A 517 2.42 15.21 34.29
C TYR A 517 0.94 15.54 34.12
N THR A 518 0.33 16.07 35.18
CA THR A 518 -1.10 16.42 35.22
C THR A 518 -1.25 17.89 35.62
N ILE A 519 -2.00 18.68 34.84
CA ILE A 519 -2.26 20.09 35.12
C ILE A 519 -3.71 20.26 35.58
N GLY A 520 -3.90 20.73 36.81
CA GLY A 520 -5.22 20.82 37.45
C GLY A 520 -5.83 19.44 37.76
N GLY A 521 -6.68 19.36 38.78
CA GLY A 521 -7.25 18.10 39.24
C GLY A 521 -6.20 17.11 39.78
N GLU A 522 -6.61 15.85 39.95
CA GLU A 522 -5.71 14.73 40.27
C GLU A 522 -5.80 13.68 39.16
N LEU A 523 -4.71 12.95 38.85
CA LEU A 523 -4.72 11.95 37.77
C LEU A 523 -5.81 10.88 37.98
N GLY A 524 -6.72 10.75 37.02
CA GLY A 524 -7.85 9.82 37.06
C GLY A 524 -9.06 10.36 37.82
N SER A 525 -9.06 11.64 38.21
CA SER A 525 -10.22 12.30 38.83
C SER A 525 -11.29 12.70 37.81
N GLY A 526 -10.93 12.75 36.52
CA GLY A 526 -11.77 13.28 35.45
C GLY A 526 -11.93 14.81 35.51
N GLN A 527 -11.17 15.49 36.36
CA GLN A 527 -11.15 16.94 36.51
C GLN A 527 -9.84 17.57 36.00
N GLU A 528 -8.92 16.73 35.53
CA GLU A 528 -7.66 17.14 34.91
C GLU A 528 -7.88 17.93 33.62
N ILE A 529 -7.10 19.00 33.45
CA ILE A 529 -7.14 19.84 32.26
C ILE A 529 -6.19 19.29 31.18
N SER A 530 -5.05 18.76 31.60
CA SER A 530 -4.11 18.01 30.75
C SER A 530 -3.48 16.90 31.58
N SER A 531 -3.26 15.76 30.97
CA SER A 531 -2.58 14.61 31.57
C SER A 531 -1.78 13.87 30.49
N GLU A 532 -0.46 13.94 30.57
CA GLU A 532 0.41 13.51 29.46
C GLU A 532 1.66 12.77 29.97
N ILE A 533 2.06 11.70 29.26
CA ILE A 533 3.35 11.06 29.49
C ILE A 533 4.45 11.98 28.97
N CYS A 534 5.29 12.49 29.88
CA CYS A 534 6.34 13.43 29.53
C CYS A 534 7.61 13.25 30.36
N THR A 535 8.76 13.49 29.75
CA THR A 535 10.10 13.35 30.36
C THR A 535 10.86 14.67 30.50
N GLY A 536 10.20 15.79 30.18
CA GLY A 536 10.76 17.13 30.34
C GLY A 536 10.34 17.78 31.66
N PRO A 537 11.01 18.88 32.05
CA PRO A 537 10.70 19.63 33.25
C PRO A 537 9.43 20.48 33.07
N HIS A 538 8.69 20.69 34.15
CA HIS A 538 7.49 21.53 34.19
C HIS A 538 7.55 22.53 35.34
N VAL A 539 6.79 23.62 35.22
CA VAL A 539 6.56 24.52 36.35
C VAL A 539 5.69 23.81 37.39
N SER A 540 5.74 24.23 38.66
CA SER A 540 4.91 23.64 39.71
C SER A 540 3.48 24.19 39.69
N ASN A 541 3.29 25.38 39.12
CA ASN A 541 2.00 26.05 39.03
C ASN A 541 1.87 26.87 37.74
N THR A 542 0.69 26.89 37.12
CA THR A 542 0.48 27.64 35.87
C THR A 542 0.62 29.15 36.04
N SER A 543 0.56 29.69 37.26
CA SER A 543 0.84 31.10 37.54
C SER A 543 2.31 31.51 37.36
N GLU A 544 3.21 30.52 37.24
CA GLU A 544 4.60 30.75 36.87
C GLU A 544 4.73 31.04 35.36
N LEU A 545 3.67 30.85 34.57
CA LEU A 545 3.60 31.26 33.17
C LEU A 545 3.20 32.74 33.07
N GLY A 546 3.74 33.44 32.08
CA GLY A 546 3.31 34.78 31.67
C GLY A 546 2.09 34.73 30.74
N HIS A 547 2.00 35.66 29.79
CA HIS A 547 0.88 35.73 28.85
C HIS A 547 1.14 34.89 27.60
N PHE A 548 0.32 33.87 27.33
CA PHE A 548 0.48 33.01 26.16
C PHE A 548 -0.07 33.67 24.89
N LYS A 549 0.68 33.58 23.79
CA LYS A 549 0.31 34.15 22.49
C LYS A 549 0.78 33.32 21.31
N ILE A 550 -0.12 33.07 20.37
CA ILE A 550 0.14 32.46 19.06
C ILE A 550 0.67 33.55 18.13
N GLN A 551 1.90 33.36 17.64
CA GLN A 551 2.51 34.25 16.65
C GLN A 551 2.05 33.90 15.23
N LYS A 552 1.94 32.60 14.93
CA LYS A 552 1.59 32.13 13.59
C LYS A 552 1.03 30.72 13.64
N GLU A 553 0.12 30.43 12.71
CA GLU A 553 -0.34 29.08 12.36
C GLU A 553 -0.09 28.85 10.86
N GLU A 554 0.42 27.68 10.48
CA GLU A 554 0.69 27.29 9.09
C GLU A 554 0.57 25.78 8.85
N SER A 555 0.35 25.38 7.59
CA SER A 555 0.41 23.96 7.23
C SER A 555 1.85 23.43 7.35
N SER A 556 2.04 22.28 7.98
CA SER A 556 3.33 21.59 8.06
C SER A 556 3.43 20.47 7.01
N SER A 557 2.37 19.68 6.87
CA SER A 557 2.22 18.61 5.88
C SER A 557 0.73 18.27 5.73
N SER A 558 0.40 17.33 4.83
CA SER A 558 -0.98 16.83 4.71
C SER A 558 -1.50 16.35 6.07
N GLY A 559 -2.65 16.85 6.49
CA GLY A 559 -3.29 16.53 7.78
C GLY A 559 -2.56 17.00 9.04
N VAL A 560 -1.54 17.86 8.91
CA VAL A 560 -0.76 18.38 10.04
C VAL A 560 -0.58 19.88 9.96
N ARG A 561 -1.01 20.57 11.02
CA ARG A 561 -0.86 22.02 11.22
C ARG A 561 0.27 22.32 12.20
N ARG A 562 0.83 23.52 12.13
CA ARG A 562 1.92 24.00 12.99
C ARG A 562 1.57 25.35 13.60
N ILE A 563 1.66 25.46 14.91
CA ILE A 563 1.62 26.71 15.66
C ILE A 563 3.03 27.12 16.08
N LYS A 564 3.32 28.41 15.99
CA LYS A 564 4.43 29.07 16.70
C LYS A 564 3.84 29.99 17.75
N ALA A 565 4.28 29.85 18.99
CA ALA A 565 3.76 30.62 20.13
C ALA A 565 4.89 31.08 21.06
N VAL A 566 4.59 32.05 21.91
CA VAL A 566 5.49 32.61 22.93
C VAL A 566 4.73 32.88 24.23
N ILE A 567 5.49 33.10 25.31
CA ILE A 567 4.96 33.65 26.56
C ILE A 567 5.57 35.05 26.72
N GLU A 568 4.71 36.07 26.83
CA GLU A 568 5.04 37.49 27.01
C GLU A 568 5.09 37.90 28.49
#